data_AF-B4IYQ3-F1
#
_entry.id   AF-B4IYQ3-F1
#
_cell.length_a   1.000
_cell.length_b   1.000
_cell.length_c   1.000
_cell.angle_alpha   90.00
_cell.angle_beta   90.00
_cell.angle_gamma   90.00
#
_symmetry.space_group_name_H-M   'P 1'
#
loop_
_entity.id
_entity.type
_entity.pdbx_description
1 polymer ?
#
loop_
_entity_poly.entity_id
_entity_poly.type
_entity_poly.pdbx_seq_one_letter_code
_entity_poly.pdbx_strand_id
1 'polypeptide(L)'
;MNDPRACNRWIQCTDGQPISGTCDDGLFYDRESKDCVPSTEINCVSSDPCAELNTNGFAPDPYSCNGYYYCKQGKGTKGECNTGMNYNAATEACIRDFPCNAKMNPDSVCNILPDGVYIKDPTSCNGYQFCWLDNAINYNCPYNLYFSAANGDCDSPQNVECAFTEPPPLTAEPDECLETGSFIPDKSSCNGYYYCYEGDDGQMLLDHGDCPVGRFFYVNDNGIGVCKPRSQVQCDYDRCVNLGYTNIELANESNDGCKGYVLCQNGVTIGKGTCPNGEYFNELTQLCTTQVISYTACVISAQSTTRHEQVSTTDDDTATTTAP
;
A
#
# COMPACT_ATOMS: atom_id res chain seq x y z
N MET A 1 15.74 15.13 -11.86
CA MET A 1 14.85 14.21 -11.10
C MET A 1 13.52 14.92 -10.90
N ASN A 2 12.42 14.17 -10.81
CA ASN A 2 11.11 14.79 -10.57
C ASN A 2 11.09 15.42 -9.17
N ASP A 3 10.40 16.56 -9.02
CA ASP A 3 10.02 17.03 -7.70
C ASP A 3 8.72 16.29 -7.30
N PRO A 4 8.70 15.52 -6.21
CA PRO A 4 7.53 14.71 -5.85
C PRO A 4 6.27 15.53 -5.59
N ARG A 5 6.40 16.85 -5.43
CA ARG A 5 5.29 17.75 -5.12
C ARG A 5 4.44 18.12 -6.34
N ALA A 6 5.01 18.18 -7.55
CA ALA A 6 4.28 18.61 -8.75
C ALA A 6 4.94 18.16 -10.06
N CYS A 7 4.13 17.86 -11.07
CA CYS A 7 4.61 17.24 -12.31
C CYS A 7 5.34 18.15 -13.29
N ASN A 8 5.21 19.46 -13.13
CA ASN A 8 6.00 20.44 -13.89
C ASN A 8 7.28 20.87 -13.14
N ARG A 9 7.61 20.24 -12.02
CA ARG A 9 8.76 20.63 -11.20
C ARG A 9 9.86 19.59 -11.23
N TRP A 10 11.08 20.08 -11.14
CA TRP A 10 12.27 19.25 -11.16
C TRP A 10 13.28 19.68 -10.12
N ILE A 11 14.11 18.72 -9.73
CA ILE A 11 15.26 18.90 -8.86
C ILE A 11 16.50 18.38 -9.59
N GLN A 12 17.62 19.04 -9.38
CA GLN A 12 18.95 18.65 -9.86
C GLN A 12 19.93 18.85 -8.70
N CYS A 13 20.63 17.80 -8.32
CA CYS A 13 21.69 17.90 -7.32
C CYS A 13 22.99 18.34 -7.99
N THR A 14 23.56 19.47 -7.57
CA THR A 14 24.87 19.97 -8.01
C THR A 14 25.73 20.17 -6.78
N ASP A 15 26.89 19.51 -6.71
CA ASP A 15 27.82 19.55 -5.57
C ASP A 15 27.13 19.29 -4.20
N GLY A 16 26.22 18.32 -4.18
CA GLY A 16 25.45 17.96 -2.98
C GLY A 16 24.35 18.94 -2.59
N GLN A 17 24.14 20.02 -3.36
CA GLN A 17 23.07 20.97 -3.14
C GLN A 17 21.91 20.76 -4.12
N PRO A 18 20.65 20.73 -3.65
CA PRO A 18 19.50 20.64 -4.53
C PRO A 18 19.24 21.99 -5.19
N ILE A 19 19.23 22.00 -6.53
CA ILE A 19 18.75 23.09 -7.36
C ILE A 19 17.39 22.65 -7.90
N SER A 20 16.36 23.48 -7.72
CA SER A 20 15.02 23.17 -8.25
C SER A 20 14.61 24.17 -9.31
N GLY A 21 13.79 23.71 -10.25
CA GLY A 21 13.13 24.57 -11.22
C GLY A 21 11.74 24.07 -11.58
N THR A 22 11.15 24.77 -12.54
CA THR A 22 9.78 24.56 -13.00
C THR A 22 9.78 24.65 -14.52
N CYS A 23 9.09 23.73 -15.17
CA CYS A 23 8.88 23.74 -16.60
C CYS A 23 7.90 24.85 -17.00
N ASP A 24 8.00 25.32 -18.25
CA ASP A 24 7.06 26.28 -18.81
C ASP A 24 5.64 25.69 -18.93
N ASP A 25 4.66 26.57 -19.14
CA ASP A 25 3.23 26.23 -19.23
C ASP A 25 2.96 25.08 -20.21
N GLY A 26 2.17 24.10 -19.75
CA GLY A 26 1.79 22.93 -20.56
C GLY A 26 2.86 21.85 -20.68
N LEU A 27 3.96 21.97 -19.94
CA LEU A 27 5.03 20.98 -19.91
C LEU A 27 5.11 20.27 -18.54
N PHE A 28 5.35 18.97 -18.58
CA PHE A 28 5.76 18.18 -17.41
C PHE A 28 7.24 17.84 -17.51
N TYR A 29 7.90 17.72 -16.37
CA TYR A 29 9.28 17.26 -16.34
C TYR A 29 9.30 15.74 -16.49
N ASP A 30 10.02 15.26 -17.48
CA ASP A 30 10.29 13.84 -17.67
C ASP A 30 11.65 13.50 -17.07
N ARG A 31 11.64 12.67 -16.03
CA ARG A 31 12.88 12.22 -15.38
C ARG A 31 13.75 11.33 -16.28
N GLU A 32 13.15 10.62 -17.24
CA GLU A 32 13.86 9.68 -18.12
C GLU A 32 14.69 10.43 -19.16
N SER A 33 14.07 11.36 -19.91
CA SER A 33 14.79 12.26 -20.81
C SER A 33 15.53 13.40 -20.11
N LYS A 34 15.17 13.68 -18.84
CA LYS A 34 15.66 14.80 -18.02
C LYS A 34 15.29 16.17 -18.59
N ASP A 35 14.16 16.26 -19.28
CA ASP A 35 13.71 17.47 -19.99
C ASP A 35 12.24 17.78 -19.72
N CYS A 36 11.82 19.00 -20.02
CA CYS A 36 10.42 19.41 -19.98
C CYS A 36 9.74 19.04 -21.30
N VAL A 37 8.79 18.11 -21.24
CA VAL A 37 8.07 17.58 -22.41
C VAL A 37 6.57 17.94 -22.33
N PRO A 38 5.84 17.95 -23.45
CA PRO A 38 4.40 18.24 -23.43
C PRO A 38 3.65 17.35 -22.44
N SER A 39 2.81 17.95 -21.59
CA SER A 39 2.06 17.22 -20.56
C SER A 39 1.07 16.19 -21.13
N THR A 40 0.78 16.27 -22.43
CA THR A 40 -0.05 15.31 -23.17
C THR A 40 0.70 14.06 -23.61
N GLU A 41 2.04 14.07 -23.56
CA GLU A 41 2.90 12.97 -24.03
C GLU A 41 3.45 12.11 -22.89
N ILE A 42 3.32 12.56 -21.65
CA ILE A 42 3.80 11.86 -20.46
C ILE A 42 2.76 11.86 -19.33
N ASN A 43 2.74 10.79 -18.54
CA ASN A 43 1.91 10.74 -17.34
C ASN A 43 2.56 11.53 -16.20
N CYS A 44 1.73 12.20 -15.42
CA CYS A 44 2.16 12.74 -14.15
C CYS A 44 2.47 11.60 -13.16
N VAL A 45 3.58 11.71 -12.44
CA VAL A 45 4.06 10.73 -11.43
C VAL A 45 4.35 11.40 -10.07
N SER A 46 3.87 12.62 -9.86
CA SER A 46 4.05 13.44 -8.65
C SER A 46 2.69 13.82 -8.04
N SER A 47 2.68 14.28 -6.79
CA SER A 47 1.44 14.45 -6.02
C SER A 47 0.46 15.51 -6.53
N ASP A 48 0.92 16.46 -7.36
CA ASP A 48 0.06 17.47 -7.97
C ASP A 48 0.02 17.33 -9.50
N PRO A 49 -0.98 16.59 -10.04
CA PRO A 49 -1.20 16.45 -11.47
C PRO A 49 -1.93 17.62 -12.11
N CYS A 50 -2.42 18.58 -11.31
CA CYS A 50 -3.11 19.76 -11.80
C CYS A 50 -2.19 20.96 -11.98
N ALA A 51 -0.95 20.90 -11.46
CA ALA A 51 0.04 21.95 -11.63
C ALA A 51 0.15 22.37 -13.11
N GLU A 52 -0.11 23.65 -13.38
CA GLU A 52 -0.09 24.30 -14.71
C GLU A 52 -1.08 23.78 -15.76
N LEU A 53 -2.04 22.93 -15.39
CA LEU A 53 -3.26 22.76 -16.18
C LEU A 53 -4.11 24.02 -15.98
N ASN A 54 -3.77 25.07 -16.74
CA ASN A 54 -4.41 26.39 -16.73
C ASN A 54 -5.84 26.37 -17.31
N THR A 55 -6.31 25.20 -17.74
CA THR A 55 -7.66 24.93 -18.22
C THR A 55 -8.46 24.18 -17.16
N ASN A 56 -9.79 24.31 -17.23
CA ASN A 56 -10.66 23.42 -16.48
C ASN A 56 -10.59 22.03 -17.12
N GLY A 57 -10.43 20.99 -16.32
CA GLY A 57 -10.36 19.63 -16.82
C GLY A 57 -10.19 18.62 -15.70
N PHE A 58 -9.84 17.39 -16.08
CA PHE A 58 -9.58 16.32 -15.14
C PHE A 58 -8.20 15.71 -15.37
N ALA A 59 -7.54 15.36 -14.28
CA ALA A 59 -6.29 14.62 -14.31
C ALA A 59 -6.43 13.28 -13.57
N PRO A 60 -5.83 12.19 -14.06
CA PRO A 60 -5.82 10.92 -13.33
C PRO A 60 -5.01 11.04 -12.04
N ASP A 61 -5.40 10.30 -11.01
CA ASP A 61 -4.53 10.12 -9.84
C ASP A 61 -3.32 9.24 -10.22
N PRO A 62 -2.08 9.69 -9.99
CA PRO A 62 -0.87 8.93 -10.30
C PRO A 62 -0.71 7.68 -9.42
N TYR A 63 -1.32 7.66 -8.24
CA TYR A 63 -1.15 6.62 -7.23
C TYR A 63 -2.41 5.76 -7.03
N SER A 64 -3.53 6.12 -7.69
CA SER A 64 -4.79 5.37 -7.60
C SER A 64 -5.48 5.24 -8.96
N CYS A 65 -6.03 4.05 -9.25
CA CYS A 65 -6.88 3.85 -10.43
C CYS A 65 -8.30 4.37 -10.26
N ASN A 66 -8.77 4.45 -9.01
CA ASN A 66 -10.11 4.92 -8.68
C ASN A 66 -10.14 6.45 -8.43
N GLY A 67 -8.98 7.05 -8.15
CA GLY A 67 -8.83 8.48 -7.93
C GLY A 67 -8.69 9.31 -9.21
N TYR A 68 -9.13 10.56 -9.13
CA TYR A 68 -8.92 11.60 -10.14
C TYR A 68 -8.89 12.97 -9.48
N TYR A 69 -8.50 14.00 -10.23
CA TYR A 69 -8.51 15.39 -9.78
C TYR A 69 -9.33 16.22 -10.75
N TYR A 70 -10.24 17.05 -10.23
CA TYR A 70 -10.82 18.15 -11.00
C TYR A 70 -9.87 19.34 -10.90
N CYS A 71 -9.27 19.72 -12.03
CA CYS A 71 -8.33 20.82 -12.12
C CYS A 71 -9.07 22.10 -12.52
N LYS A 72 -8.83 23.18 -11.78
CA LYS A 72 -9.33 24.52 -12.09
C LYS A 72 -8.25 25.54 -11.78
N GLN A 73 -7.77 26.23 -12.81
CA GLN A 73 -6.70 27.24 -12.68
C GLN A 73 -5.48 26.70 -11.93
N GLY A 74 -4.98 25.54 -12.37
CA GLY A 74 -3.82 24.88 -11.75
C GLY A 74 -4.06 24.22 -10.39
N LYS A 75 -5.27 24.33 -9.81
CA LYS A 75 -5.60 23.74 -8.51
C LYS A 75 -6.48 22.50 -8.67
N GLY A 76 -6.02 21.38 -8.11
CA GLY A 76 -6.75 20.12 -8.08
C GLY A 76 -7.63 19.94 -6.85
N THR A 77 -8.86 19.48 -7.07
CA THR A 77 -9.70 18.88 -6.02
C THR A 77 -9.77 17.38 -6.27
N LYS A 78 -9.31 16.57 -5.31
CA LYS A 78 -9.36 15.11 -5.41
C LYS A 78 -10.80 14.61 -5.42
N GLY A 79 -11.11 13.68 -6.32
CA GLY A 79 -12.32 12.90 -6.37
C GLY A 79 -11.99 11.42 -6.47
N GLU A 80 -12.96 10.57 -6.14
CA GLU A 80 -12.85 9.12 -6.20
C GLU A 80 -14.07 8.55 -6.91
N CYS A 81 -13.85 7.52 -7.71
CA CYS A 81 -14.92 6.79 -8.37
C CYS A 81 -15.65 5.90 -7.36
N ASN A 82 -16.91 5.57 -7.63
CA ASN A 82 -17.64 4.63 -6.78
C ASN A 82 -16.95 3.25 -6.76
N THR A 83 -17.21 2.46 -5.72
CA THR A 83 -16.68 1.10 -5.57
C THR A 83 -16.88 0.25 -6.82
N GLY A 84 -15.80 -0.39 -7.30
CA GLY A 84 -15.81 -1.22 -8.51
C GLY A 84 -15.66 -0.46 -9.83
N MET A 85 -15.38 0.84 -9.78
CA MET A 85 -15.14 1.68 -10.96
C MET A 85 -13.73 2.26 -10.93
N ASN A 86 -13.12 2.42 -12.10
CA ASN A 86 -11.83 3.10 -12.26
C ASN A 86 -11.99 4.31 -13.18
N TYR A 87 -11.16 5.32 -12.97
CA TYR A 87 -11.16 6.54 -13.75
C TYR A 87 -10.46 6.31 -15.10
N ASN A 88 -11.13 6.66 -16.19
CA ASN A 88 -10.55 6.68 -17.53
C ASN A 88 -10.31 8.13 -17.97
N ALA A 89 -9.04 8.54 -18.04
CA ALA A 89 -8.64 9.89 -18.43
C ALA A 89 -8.98 10.24 -19.88
N ALA A 90 -9.05 9.26 -20.79
CA ALA A 90 -9.38 9.51 -22.20
C ALA A 90 -10.86 9.86 -22.41
N THR A 91 -11.74 9.37 -21.53
CA THR A 91 -13.18 9.65 -21.58
C THR A 91 -13.67 10.57 -20.46
N GLU A 92 -12.76 10.98 -19.56
CA GLU A 92 -13.05 11.75 -18.35
C GLU A 92 -14.20 11.17 -17.51
N ALA A 93 -14.24 9.83 -17.37
CA ALA A 93 -15.36 9.14 -16.73
C ALA A 93 -14.92 7.97 -15.84
N CYS A 94 -15.68 7.74 -14.77
CA CYS A 94 -15.60 6.51 -14.00
C CYS A 94 -16.30 5.39 -14.77
N ILE A 95 -15.55 4.35 -15.12
CA ILE A 95 -16.04 3.21 -15.88
C ILE A 95 -15.93 1.96 -15.00
N ARG A 96 -17.03 1.22 -14.89
CA ARG A 96 -17.06 -0.05 -14.16
C ARG A 96 -16.15 -1.05 -14.85
N ASP A 97 -15.35 -1.77 -14.07
CA ASP A 97 -14.43 -2.79 -14.57
C ASP A 97 -13.39 -2.25 -15.60
N PHE A 98 -13.14 -0.94 -15.61
CA PHE A 98 -12.10 -0.37 -16.46
C PHE A 98 -10.72 -0.85 -15.97
N PRO A 99 -9.84 -1.34 -16.87
CA PRO A 99 -8.56 -1.90 -16.47
C PRO A 99 -7.74 -0.94 -15.60
N CYS A 100 -7.24 -1.45 -14.49
CA CYS A 100 -6.30 -0.75 -13.63
C CYS A 100 -4.91 -1.31 -13.92
N ASN A 101 -4.06 -0.49 -14.53
CA ASN A 101 -2.64 -0.78 -14.57
C ASN A 101 -2.03 -0.52 -13.18
N ALA A 102 -0.96 -1.22 -12.85
CA ALA A 102 -0.22 -0.99 -11.60
C ALA A 102 0.11 0.50 -11.47
N LYS A 103 -0.28 1.09 -10.33
CA LYS A 103 0.02 2.48 -10.00
C LYS A 103 1.31 2.52 -9.19
N MET A 104 2.00 3.65 -9.29
CA MET A 104 3.23 3.83 -8.53
C MET A 104 2.91 3.88 -7.04
N ASN A 105 3.80 3.32 -6.23
CA ASN A 105 3.75 3.53 -4.78
C ASN A 105 4.15 4.99 -4.50
N PRO A 106 3.33 5.82 -3.80
CA PRO A 106 3.67 7.21 -3.50
C PRO A 106 4.99 7.37 -2.74
N ASP A 107 5.37 6.37 -1.93
CA ASP A 107 6.61 6.35 -1.15
C ASP A 107 7.81 5.80 -1.95
N SER A 108 7.60 5.40 -3.21
CA SER A 108 8.67 4.92 -4.07
C SER A 108 9.60 6.06 -4.48
N VAL A 109 10.88 5.89 -4.22
CA VAL A 109 11.94 6.77 -4.72
C VAL A 109 12.01 6.79 -6.26
N CYS A 110 11.47 5.77 -6.93
CA CYS A 110 11.39 5.72 -8.40
C CYS A 110 10.33 6.67 -8.99
N ASN A 111 9.51 7.32 -8.16
CA ASN A 111 8.71 8.49 -8.57
C ASN A 111 9.61 9.68 -8.94
N ILE A 112 10.77 9.76 -8.28
CA ILE A 112 11.72 10.88 -8.31
C ILE A 112 12.85 10.58 -9.30
N LEU A 113 13.42 9.38 -9.23
CA LEU A 113 14.61 8.97 -9.96
C LEU A 113 14.29 8.15 -11.22
N PRO A 114 15.05 8.33 -12.32
CA PRO A 114 14.83 7.57 -13.54
C PRO A 114 15.18 6.09 -13.37
N ASP A 115 14.69 5.28 -14.31
CA ASP A 115 15.06 3.88 -14.41
C ASP A 115 16.58 3.70 -14.59
N GLY A 116 17.11 2.60 -14.05
CA GLY A 116 18.53 2.28 -14.13
C GLY A 116 19.40 2.88 -13.01
N VAL A 117 18.81 3.69 -12.12
CA VAL A 117 19.54 4.28 -10.99
C VAL A 117 19.59 3.32 -9.81
N TYR A 118 20.79 3.16 -9.25
CA TYR A 118 21.03 2.44 -7.99
C TYR A 118 21.07 3.42 -6.82
N ILE A 119 20.37 3.09 -5.75
CA ILE A 119 20.07 4.00 -4.65
C ILE A 119 20.47 3.30 -3.35
N LYS A 120 21.31 3.94 -2.54
CA LYS A 120 21.71 3.37 -1.25
C LYS A 120 20.50 3.31 -0.32
N ASP A 121 20.32 2.18 0.36
CA ASP A 121 19.35 2.08 1.45
C ASP A 121 19.84 2.96 2.62
N PRO A 122 19.06 3.98 3.05
CA PRO A 122 19.47 4.85 4.14
C PRO A 122 19.55 4.11 5.50
N THR A 123 18.92 2.94 5.61
CA THR A 123 18.84 2.13 6.83
C THR A 123 19.78 0.92 6.84
N SER A 124 20.44 0.63 5.71
CA SER A 124 21.32 -0.53 5.58
C SER A 124 22.55 -0.20 4.72
N CYS A 125 23.75 -0.41 5.27
CA CYS A 125 24.98 -0.22 4.51
C CYS A 125 25.20 -1.29 3.43
N ASN A 126 24.56 -2.45 3.56
CA ASN A 126 24.59 -3.54 2.58
C ASN A 126 23.42 -3.46 1.59
N GLY A 127 22.34 -2.77 1.96
CA GLY A 127 21.13 -2.64 1.15
C GLY A 127 21.23 -1.55 0.09
N TYR A 128 20.56 -1.78 -1.03
CA TYR A 128 20.34 -0.80 -2.07
C TYR A 128 19.06 -1.09 -2.85
N GLN A 129 18.57 -0.08 -3.55
CA GLN A 129 17.39 -0.16 -4.42
C GLN A 129 17.79 0.09 -5.86
N PHE A 130 17.03 -0.47 -6.79
CA PHE A 130 17.18 -0.26 -8.21
C PHE A 130 15.82 0.07 -8.82
N CYS A 131 15.74 1.17 -9.58
CA CYS A 131 14.52 1.55 -10.29
C CYS A 131 14.43 0.83 -11.63
N TRP A 132 13.32 0.09 -11.81
CA TRP A 132 13.01 -0.60 -13.05
C TRP A 132 11.51 -0.55 -13.33
N LEU A 133 11.12 0.05 -14.46
CA LEU A 133 9.73 0.20 -14.87
C LEU A 133 8.88 0.75 -13.72
N ASP A 134 9.27 1.90 -13.17
CA ASP A 134 8.57 2.60 -12.09
C ASP A 134 8.57 1.89 -10.71
N ASN A 135 9.21 0.72 -10.59
CA ASN A 135 9.25 -0.06 -9.36
C ASN A 135 10.63 0.00 -8.70
N ALA A 136 10.65 0.23 -7.39
CA ALA A 136 11.85 0.10 -6.57
C ALA A 136 12.05 -1.37 -6.19
N ILE A 137 13.15 -1.97 -6.66
CA ILE A 137 13.51 -3.34 -6.34
C ILE A 137 14.64 -3.30 -5.29
N ASN A 138 14.40 -3.91 -4.14
CA ASN A 138 15.38 -3.99 -3.06
C ASN A 138 16.40 -5.11 -3.34
N TYR A 139 17.67 -4.83 -3.09
CA TYR A 139 18.79 -5.75 -3.22
C TYR A 139 19.75 -5.60 -2.05
N ASN A 140 20.54 -6.64 -1.83
CA ASN A 140 21.65 -6.64 -0.90
C ASN A 140 22.95 -6.88 -1.64
N CYS A 141 24.01 -6.19 -1.24
CA CYS A 141 25.35 -6.47 -1.73
C CYS A 141 25.77 -7.90 -1.33
N PRO A 142 26.49 -8.63 -2.20
CA PRO A 142 26.91 -9.98 -1.89
C PRO A 142 27.90 -9.99 -0.70
N TYR A 143 27.86 -11.07 0.08
CA TYR A 143 28.72 -11.27 1.25
C TYR A 143 28.58 -10.13 2.28
N ASN A 144 29.70 -9.54 2.70
CA ASN A 144 29.80 -8.44 3.67
C ASN A 144 30.21 -7.11 3.00
N LEU A 145 29.92 -6.93 1.71
CA LEU A 145 30.20 -5.68 1.00
C LEU A 145 29.17 -4.60 1.35
N TYR A 146 29.57 -3.34 1.21
CA TYR A 146 28.70 -2.18 1.38
C TYR A 146 28.39 -1.55 0.05
N PHE A 147 27.17 -1.05 -0.11
CA PHE A 147 26.77 -0.36 -1.32
C PHE A 147 27.36 1.05 -1.37
N SER A 148 28.16 1.32 -2.39
CA SER A 148 28.72 2.63 -2.69
C SER A 148 27.82 3.38 -3.66
N ALA A 149 27.02 4.35 -3.15
CA ALA A 149 26.18 5.20 -3.99
C ALA A 149 26.99 6.00 -5.03
N ALA A 150 28.22 6.39 -4.69
CA ALA A 150 29.09 7.15 -5.59
C ALA A 150 29.54 6.31 -6.80
N ASN A 151 29.75 5.01 -6.61
CA ASN A 151 30.18 4.09 -7.67
C ASN A 151 28.99 3.37 -8.33
N GLY A 152 27.82 3.36 -7.69
CA GLY A 152 26.67 2.57 -8.11
C GLY A 152 26.90 1.06 -7.98
N ASP A 153 27.79 0.62 -7.08
CA ASP A 153 28.20 -0.78 -6.96
C ASP A 153 28.59 -1.14 -5.52
N CYS A 154 28.72 -2.44 -5.25
CA CYS A 154 29.16 -3.00 -3.99
C CYS A 154 30.69 -2.92 -3.86
N ASP A 155 31.16 -2.32 -2.77
CA ASP A 155 32.59 -2.15 -2.48
C ASP A 155 32.90 -2.64 -1.07
N SER A 156 34.19 -2.77 -0.77
CA SER A 156 34.66 -3.19 0.53
C SER A 156 34.23 -2.19 1.62
N PRO A 157 33.83 -2.66 2.83
CA PRO A 157 33.45 -1.78 3.94
C PRO A 157 34.44 -0.66 4.28
N GLN A 158 35.73 -0.88 4.04
CA GLN A 158 36.79 0.12 4.25
C GLN A 158 36.79 1.28 3.24
N ASN A 159 36.11 1.13 2.11
CA ASN A 159 36.03 2.11 1.02
C ASN A 159 34.71 2.89 1.01
N VAL A 160 33.72 2.46 1.82
CA VAL A 160 32.37 3.03 1.83
C VAL A 160 32.07 3.57 3.21
N GLU A 161 31.74 4.86 3.29
CA GLU A 161 31.26 5.45 4.53
C GLU A 161 29.86 4.90 4.87
N CYS A 162 29.84 4.01 5.85
CA CYS A 162 28.64 3.42 6.41
C CYS A 162 28.08 4.34 7.50
N ALA A 163 27.52 5.47 7.08
CA ALA A 163 26.59 6.23 7.89
C ALA A 163 25.18 5.77 7.50
N PHE A 164 24.57 4.93 8.33
CA PHE A 164 23.12 4.84 8.38
C PHE A 164 22.68 5.69 9.56
N THR A 165 21.73 6.58 9.30
CA THR A 165 20.91 7.07 10.40
C THR A 165 19.95 5.93 10.69
N GLU A 166 20.01 5.36 11.89
CA GLU A 166 18.86 4.58 12.35
C GLU A 166 17.63 5.48 12.16
N PRO A 167 16.59 4.99 11.47
CA PRO A 167 15.35 5.74 11.42
C PRO A 167 14.97 6.08 12.86
N PRO A 168 14.44 7.30 13.12
CA PRO A 168 14.02 7.64 14.46
C PRO A 168 13.10 6.52 14.96
N PRO A 169 13.28 6.05 16.21
CA PRO A 169 12.50 4.95 16.71
C PRO A 169 11.02 5.30 16.59
N LEU A 170 10.23 4.34 16.09
CA LEU A 170 8.80 4.54 15.93
C LEU A 170 8.19 4.77 17.31
N THR A 171 7.46 5.86 17.45
CA THR A 171 6.80 6.20 18.71
C THR A 171 5.38 5.65 18.69
N ALA A 172 4.97 5.00 19.78
CA ALA A 172 3.60 4.52 19.91
C ALA A 172 2.63 5.70 20.07
N GLU A 173 1.46 5.63 19.44
CA GLU A 173 0.38 6.57 19.71
C GLU A 173 -0.14 6.37 21.16
N PRO A 174 -0.76 7.39 21.78
CA PRO A 174 -1.38 7.25 23.08
C PRO A 174 -2.38 6.08 23.07
N ASP A 175 -2.28 5.22 24.09
CA ASP A 175 -3.11 4.01 24.29
C ASP A 175 -2.84 2.80 23.36
N GLU A 176 -1.88 2.86 22.43
CA GLU A 176 -1.50 1.66 21.64
C GLU A 176 -0.63 0.69 22.43
N CYS A 177 0.40 1.21 23.10
CA CYS A 177 1.26 0.45 23.98
C CYS A 177 0.92 0.78 25.44
N LEU A 178 0.18 -0.12 26.08
CA LEU A 178 -0.21 0.05 27.49
C LEU A 178 0.97 -0.23 28.43
N GLU A 179 1.86 -1.15 28.06
CA GLU A 179 2.94 -1.62 28.92
C GLU A 179 4.17 -2.04 28.09
N THR A 180 5.38 -1.82 28.63
CA THR A 180 6.61 -2.40 28.08
C THR A 180 6.54 -3.92 28.09
N GLY A 181 7.03 -4.55 27.03
CA GLY A 181 7.03 -6.01 26.88
C GLY A 181 5.81 -6.55 26.15
N SER A 182 4.82 -5.70 25.84
CA SER A 182 3.61 -6.09 25.12
C SER A 182 3.84 -6.15 23.62
N PHE A 183 2.98 -6.89 22.91
CA PHE A 183 3.03 -7.02 21.46
C PHE A 183 1.67 -6.63 20.85
N ILE A 184 1.70 -5.83 19.80
CA ILE A 184 0.49 -5.33 19.11
C ILE A 184 0.59 -5.61 17.60
N PRO A 185 -0.54 -5.76 16.87
CA PRO A 185 -0.49 -5.94 15.42
C PRO A 185 0.00 -4.67 14.72
N ASP A 186 0.70 -4.83 13.59
CA ASP A 186 1.18 -3.69 12.79
C ASP A 186 0.08 -2.98 11.95
N LYS A 187 -1.12 -3.57 11.94
CA LYS A 187 -2.32 -3.13 11.23
C LYS A 187 -2.15 -2.98 9.71
N SER A 188 -1.11 -3.59 9.16
CA SER A 188 -0.74 -3.52 7.74
C SER A 188 -0.70 -4.91 7.12
N SER A 189 -0.11 -5.87 7.84
CA SER A 189 0.05 -7.25 7.42
C SER A 189 -0.48 -8.21 8.48
N CYS A 190 -0.85 -9.42 8.07
CA CYS A 190 -1.28 -10.42 9.05
C CYS A 190 -0.11 -11.09 9.78
N ASN A 191 1.12 -10.99 9.28
CA ASN A 191 2.31 -11.55 9.93
C ASN A 191 3.08 -10.53 10.78
N GLY A 192 2.92 -9.23 10.54
CA GLY A 192 3.66 -8.19 11.23
C GLY A 192 3.07 -7.78 12.58
N TYR A 193 3.96 -7.35 13.47
CA TYR A 193 3.64 -6.89 14.82
C TYR A 193 4.65 -5.86 15.29
N TYR A 194 4.32 -5.14 16.36
CA TYR A 194 5.26 -4.33 17.11
C TYR A 194 5.48 -4.89 18.50
N TYR A 195 6.73 -4.84 18.96
CA TYR A 195 7.12 -4.98 20.36
C TYR A 195 7.19 -3.59 21.00
N CYS A 196 6.43 -3.41 22.09
CA CYS A 196 6.39 -2.16 22.84
C CYS A 196 7.49 -2.12 23.89
N TYR A 197 8.27 -1.05 23.94
CA TYR A 197 9.29 -0.82 24.98
C TYR A 197 9.42 0.66 25.33
N GLU A 198 9.83 0.94 26.56
CA GLU A 198 10.08 2.30 27.05
C GLU A 198 11.48 2.76 26.61
N GLY A 199 11.55 3.90 25.94
CA GLY A 199 12.79 4.58 25.58
C GLY A 199 13.41 5.36 26.75
N ASP A 200 14.61 5.90 26.52
CA ASP A 200 15.39 6.59 27.56
C ASP A 200 14.71 7.86 28.13
N ASP A 201 13.80 8.45 27.37
CA ASP A 201 13.00 9.63 27.72
C ASP A 201 11.63 9.29 28.35
N GLY A 202 11.37 7.99 28.59
CA GLY A 202 10.09 7.49 29.08
C GLY A 202 8.99 7.42 28.00
N GLN A 203 9.33 7.69 26.74
CA GLN A 203 8.38 7.52 25.63
C GLN A 203 8.24 6.05 25.27
N MET A 204 7.02 5.60 24.98
CA MET A 204 6.78 4.27 24.44
C MET A 204 7.19 4.22 22.97
N LEU A 205 8.08 3.29 22.65
CA LEU A 205 8.62 3.03 21.32
C LEU A 205 8.13 1.67 20.81
N LEU A 206 8.15 1.53 19.49
CA LEU A 206 7.74 0.36 18.73
C LEU A 206 8.94 -0.22 18.00
N ASP A 207 9.16 -1.52 18.13
CA ASP A 207 10.09 -2.29 17.30
C ASP A 207 9.29 -3.25 16.41
N HIS A 208 9.42 -3.13 15.09
CA HIS A 208 8.66 -3.95 14.15
C HIS A 208 9.27 -5.34 14.04
N GLY A 209 8.40 -6.36 14.02
CA GLY A 209 8.81 -7.73 13.79
C GLY A 209 7.78 -8.47 12.93
N ASP A 210 8.26 -9.54 12.30
CA ASP A 210 7.45 -10.41 11.47
C ASP A 210 7.36 -11.81 12.05
N CYS A 211 6.16 -12.38 12.03
CA CYS A 211 5.99 -13.81 12.24
C CYS A 211 6.63 -14.60 11.08
N PRO A 212 7.19 -15.80 11.37
CA PRO A 212 7.78 -16.66 10.34
C PRO A 212 6.81 -17.00 9.21
N VAL A 213 7.34 -17.32 8.03
CA VAL A 213 6.55 -17.72 6.85
C VAL A 213 5.47 -18.74 7.21
N GLY A 214 4.24 -18.47 6.76
CA GLY A 214 3.06 -19.31 7.02
C GLY A 214 2.38 -19.07 8.37
N ARG A 215 2.87 -18.12 9.17
CA ARG A 215 2.28 -17.76 10.47
C ARG A 215 1.86 -16.30 10.51
N PHE A 216 0.73 -16.06 11.17
CA PHE A 216 0.16 -14.76 11.42
C PHE A 216 0.21 -14.41 12.90
N PHE A 217 0.38 -13.13 13.16
CA PHE A 217 0.40 -12.58 14.50
C PHE A 217 -1.02 -12.57 15.08
N TYR A 218 -1.14 -12.97 16.34
CA TYR A 218 -2.40 -13.01 17.07
C TYR A 218 -2.14 -12.70 18.54
N VAL A 219 -2.93 -11.79 19.12
CA VAL A 219 -2.92 -11.54 20.56
C VAL A 219 -3.97 -12.44 21.21
N ASN A 220 -3.56 -13.26 22.18
CA ASN A 220 -4.49 -14.15 22.88
C ASN A 220 -5.32 -13.40 23.95
N ASP A 221 -6.28 -14.10 24.54
CA ASP A 221 -7.18 -13.55 25.57
C ASP A 221 -6.46 -12.99 26.80
N ASN A 222 -5.20 -13.39 27.02
CA ASN A 222 -4.35 -12.90 28.11
C ASN A 222 -3.46 -11.72 27.68
N GLY A 223 -3.65 -11.15 26.48
CA GLY A 223 -2.85 -10.04 25.97
C GLY A 223 -1.46 -10.43 25.46
N ILE A 224 -1.17 -11.73 25.30
CA ILE A 224 0.15 -12.20 24.84
C ILE A 224 0.13 -12.39 23.32
N GLY A 225 1.08 -11.75 22.63
CA GLY A 225 1.33 -11.93 21.21
C GLY A 225 1.93 -13.30 20.88
N VAL A 226 1.34 -14.00 19.91
CA VAL A 226 1.79 -15.32 19.45
C VAL A 226 1.66 -15.45 17.93
N CYS A 227 2.60 -16.15 17.30
CA CYS A 227 2.54 -16.47 15.88
C CYS A 227 1.83 -17.82 15.66
N LYS A 228 0.60 -17.79 15.13
CA LYS A 228 -0.21 -18.97 14.83
C LYS A 228 -0.22 -19.27 13.32
N PRO A 229 -0.49 -20.52 12.90
CA PRO A 229 -0.73 -20.80 11.48
C PRO A 229 -1.77 -19.84 10.88
N ARG A 230 -1.53 -19.37 9.66
CA ARG A 230 -2.41 -18.41 8.96
C ARG A 230 -3.89 -18.81 8.86
N SER A 231 -4.19 -20.10 8.84
CA SER A 231 -5.56 -20.64 8.84
C SER A 231 -6.25 -20.54 10.21
N GLN A 232 -5.49 -20.30 11.28
CA GLN A 232 -6.00 -20.18 12.66
C GLN A 232 -6.14 -18.72 13.13
N VAL A 233 -5.85 -17.75 12.26
CA VAL A 233 -5.90 -16.33 12.59
C VAL A 233 -6.86 -15.63 11.64
N GLN A 234 -7.93 -15.10 12.23
CA GLN A 234 -8.78 -14.13 11.57
C GLN A 234 -8.06 -12.79 11.53
N CYS A 235 -7.90 -12.22 10.34
CA CYS A 235 -7.12 -11.00 10.14
C CYS A 235 -7.66 -10.25 8.93
N ASP A 236 -7.98 -8.98 9.09
CA ASP A 236 -8.55 -8.14 8.03
C ASP A 236 -7.48 -7.32 7.27
N TYR A 237 -6.20 -7.56 7.57
CA TYR A 237 -5.04 -6.93 6.91
C TYR A 237 -4.49 -7.82 5.77
N ASP A 238 -3.29 -7.53 5.25
CA ASP A 238 -2.74 -8.27 4.12
C ASP A 238 -2.43 -9.74 4.48
N ARG A 239 -3.22 -10.64 3.90
CA ARG A 239 -3.05 -12.10 4.01
C ARG A 239 -2.13 -12.67 2.92
N CYS A 240 -1.80 -11.89 1.88
CA CYS A 240 -0.92 -12.33 0.79
C CYS A 240 0.56 -12.26 1.14
N VAL A 241 0.91 -11.66 2.28
CA VAL A 241 2.27 -11.66 2.80
C VAL A 241 2.92 -13.04 2.76
N ASN A 242 4.12 -13.10 2.20
CA ASN A 242 4.90 -14.31 1.96
C ASN A 242 4.28 -15.34 1.00
N LEU A 243 3.29 -14.96 0.18
CA LEU A 243 2.71 -15.81 -0.88
C LEU A 243 2.96 -15.25 -2.28
N GLY A 244 2.90 -16.11 -3.29
CA GLY A 244 2.75 -15.67 -4.68
C GLY A 244 4.03 -15.25 -5.39
N TYR A 245 5.21 -15.64 -4.89
CA TYR A 245 6.53 -15.24 -5.43
C TYR A 245 7.03 -16.12 -6.59
N THR A 246 6.48 -17.33 -6.75
CA THR A 246 6.85 -18.25 -7.83
C THR A 246 5.72 -18.43 -8.84
N ASN A 247 4.50 -18.61 -8.33
CA ASN A 247 3.27 -18.71 -9.09
C ASN A 247 2.19 -17.92 -8.34
N ILE A 248 1.04 -17.67 -8.95
CA ILE A 248 -0.11 -17.14 -8.22
C ILE A 248 -0.51 -18.14 -7.14
N GLU A 249 -0.63 -17.65 -5.91
CA GLU A 249 -1.14 -18.40 -4.76
C GLU A 249 -2.41 -17.71 -4.26
N LEU A 250 -3.19 -18.41 -3.45
CA LEU A 250 -4.48 -17.98 -2.96
C LEU A 250 -4.48 -18.00 -1.44
N ALA A 251 -5.28 -17.14 -0.82
CA ALA A 251 -5.52 -17.16 0.62
C ALA A 251 -7.00 -17.04 0.93
N ASN A 252 -7.44 -17.54 2.08
CA ASN A 252 -8.83 -17.37 2.51
C ASN A 252 -9.15 -15.88 2.69
N GLU A 253 -10.33 -15.47 2.24
CA GLU A 253 -10.93 -14.19 2.62
C GLU A 253 -11.43 -14.28 4.07
N SER A 254 -11.28 -13.20 4.85
CA SER A 254 -11.77 -13.14 6.22
C SER A 254 -13.29 -12.90 6.28
N ASN A 255 -13.95 -13.36 7.35
CA ASN A 255 -15.36 -13.03 7.65
C ASN A 255 -16.41 -13.48 6.60
N ASP A 256 -16.14 -14.46 5.76
CA ASP A 256 -17.01 -14.83 4.63
C ASP A 256 -17.61 -16.24 4.71
N GLY A 257 -17.37 -16.96 5.81
CA GLY A 257 -17.80 -18.34 5.98
C GLY A 257 -16.95 -19.33 5.18
N CYS A 258 -15.70 -18.98 4.88
CA CYS A 258 -14.74 -19.75 4.09
C CYS A 258 -15.22 -20.00 2.66
N LYS A 259 -15.88 -19.02 2.04
CA LYS A 259 -16.49 -19.15 0.71
C LYS A 259 -15.64 -18.55 -0.41
N GLY A 260 -14.77 -17.62 -0.07
CA GLY A 260 -13.98 -16.82 -0.97
C GLY A 260 -12.50 -16.87 -0.65
N TYR A 261 -11.76 -16.32 -1.58
CA TYR A 261 -10.31 -16.31 -1.59
C TYR A 261 -9.79 -15.05 -2.25
N VAL A 262 -8.60 -14.63 -1.83
CA VAL A 262 -7.79 -13.61 -2.50
C VAL A 262 -6.77 -14.27 -3.41
N LEU A 263 -6.44 -13.61 -4.51
CA LEU A 263 -5.34 -13.98 -5.39
C LEU A 263 -4.10 -13.18 -4.98
N CYS A 264 -3.00 -13.88 -4.73
CA CYS A 264 -1.75 -13.34 -4.23
C CYS A 264 -0.66 -13.45 -5.29
N GLN A 265 0.03 -12.34 -5.53
CA GLN A 265 1.22 -12.28 -6.36
C GLN A 265 2.22 -11.32 -5.73
N ASN A 266 3.48 -11.74 -5.61
CA ASN A 266 4.56 -10.96 -4.99
C ASN A 266 4.19 -10.40 -3.61
N GLY A 267 3.56 -11.21 -2.77
CA GLY A 267 3.20 -10.82 -1.41
C GLY A 267 1.95 -9.96 -1.26
N VAL A 268 1.30 -9.54 -2.36
CA VAL A 268 0.15 -8.62 -2.32
C VAL A 268 -1.10 -9.21 -2.97
N THR A 269 -2.27 -8.69 -2.58
CA THR A 269 -3.56 -9.07 -3.16
C THR A 269 -3.74 -8.43 -4.53
N ILE A 270 -3.88 -9.26 -5.58
CA ILE A 270 -4.15 -8.81 -6.96
C ILE A 270 -5.60 -9.02 -7.41
N GLY A 271 -6.41 -9.69 -6.58
CA GLY A 271 -7.81 -9.95 -6.91
C GLY A 271 -8.51 -10.76 -5.83
N LYS A 272 -9.82 -10.94 -5.99
CA LYS A 272 -10.67 -11.75 -5.11
C LYS A 272 -11.58 -12.64 -5.93
N GLY A 273 -11.98 -13.76 -5.36
CA GLY A 273 -12.90 -14.72 -5.94
C GLY A 273 -13.77 -15.40 -4.90
N THR A 274 -14.81 -16.07 -5.37
CA THR A 274 -15.71 -16.89 -4.55
C THR A 274 -15.80 -18.27 -5.16
N CYS A 275 -15.85 -19.29 -4.32
CA CYS A 275 -16.01 -20.65 -4.76
C CYS A 275 -17.37 -20.85 -5.44
N PRO A 276 -17.41 -21.58 -6.58
CA PRO A 276 -18.63 -21.81 -7.32
C PRO A 276 -19.60 -22.70 -6.53
N ASN A 277 -20.88 -22.68 -6.88
CA ASN A 277 -21.91 -23.58 -6.32
C ASN A 277 -22.04 -23.53 -4.79
N GLY A 278 -21.59 -22.45 -4.14
CA GLY A 278 -21.60 -22.33 -2.69
C GLY A 278 -20.63 -23.30 -2.00
N GLU A 279 -19.57 -23.74 -2.68
CA GLU A 279 -18.48 -24.53 -2.10
C GLU A 279 -17.64 -23.71 -1.11
N TYR A 280 -16.69 -24.36 -0.43
CA TYR A 280 -15.80 -23.75 0.53
C TYR A 280 -14.36 -23.70 -0.01
N PHE A 281 -13.65 -22.61 0.24
CA PHE A 281 -12.25 -22.49 -0.13
C PHE A 281 -11.35 -23.09 0.95
N ASN A 282 -10.51 -24.05 0.54
CA ASN A 282 -9.50 -24.66 1.40
C ASN A 282 -8.12 -24.06 1.10
N GLU A 283 -7.61 -23.20 2.00
CA GLU A 283 -6.27 -22.60 1.90
C GLU A 283 -5.14 -23.61 1.75
N LEU A 284 -5.23 -24.77 2.41
CA LEU A 284 -4.13 -25.73 2.42
C LEU A 284 -4.00 -26.44 1.07
N THR A 285 -5.12 -26.69 0.40
CA THR A 285 -5.13 -27.32 -0.93
C THR A 285 -5.23 -26.30 -2.05
N GLN A 286 -5.45 -25.02 -1.76
CA GLN A 286 -5.61 -23.94 -2.73
C GLN A 286 -6.78 -24.16 -3.70
N LEU A 287 -7.84 -24.85 -3.24
CA LEU A 287 -8.94 -25.31 -4.08
C LEU A 287 -10.30 -25.15 -3.39
N CYS A 288 -11.34 -24.96 -4.20
CA CYS A 288 -12.71 -25.07 -3.75
C CYS A 288 -13.09 -26.54 -3.53
N THR A 289 -13.86 -26.79 -2.47
CA THR A 289 -14.31 -28.13 -2.08
C THR A 289 -15.73 -28.10 -1.54
N THR A 290 -16.45 -29.20 -1.76
CA THR A 290 -17.78 -29.42 -1.17
C THR A 290 -17.71 -29.77 0.32
N GLN A 291 -16.52 -30.15 0.82
CA GLN A 291 -16.30 -30.36 2.24
C GLN A 291 -16.38 -29.01 2.98
N VAL A 292 -17.13 -28.99 4.08
CA VAL A 292 -17.24 -27.79 4.92
C VAL A 292 -15.87 -27.43 5.48
N ILE A 293 -15.38 -26.24 5.13
CA ILE A 293 -14.19 -25.63 5.72
C ILE A 293 -14.65 -24.66 6.81
N SER A 294 -13.98 -24.71 7.95
CA SER A 294 -14.29 -23.90 9.15
C SER A 294 -13.02 -23.39 9.83
N TYR A 295 -12.10 -22.87 9.02
CA TYR A 295 -10.88 -22.25 9.54
C TYR A 295 -11.21 -20.96 10.28
N THR A 296 -10.57 -20.73 11.43
CA THR A 296 -10.70 -19.46 12.17
C THR A 296 -10.42 -18.25 11.27
N ALA A 297 -9.53 -18.40 10.29
CA ALA A 297 -9.23 -17.38 9.28
C ALA A 297 -10.45 -16.78 8.56
N CYS A 298 -11.51 -17.55 8.32
CA CYS A 298 -12.60 -17.19 7.41
C CYS A 298 -13.99 -17.38 7.99
N VAL A 299 -14.12 -17.96 9.19
CA VAL A 299 -15.43 -18.05 9.85
C VAL A 299 -16.01 -16.65 10.09
N ILE A 300 -17.34 -16.56 9.99
CA ILE A 300 -18.07 -15.33 10.24
C ILE A 300 -18.01 -15.03 11.74
N SER A 301 -17.40 -13.92 12.12
CA SER A 301 -17.38 -13.48 13.52
C SER A 301 -18.76 -12.97 13.96
N ALA A 302 -19.13 -13.22 15.22
CA ALA A 302 -20.40 -12.79 15.81
C ALA A 302 -20.55 -11.25 15.92
N GLN A 303 -19.51 -10.48 15.64
CA GLN A 303 -19.54 -9.01 15.66
C GLN A 303 -20.07 -8.40 14.35
N SER A 304 -20.10 -9.17 13.25
CA SER A 304 -20.56 -8.69 11.94
C SER A 304 -22.10 -8.61 11.82
N THR A 305 -22.85 -9.21 12.73
CA THR A 305 -24.33 -9.21 12.71
C THR A 305 -24.99 -7.91 13.17
N THR A 306 -24.23 -6.95 13.72
CA THR A 306 -24.82 -5.71 14.29
C THR A 306 -24.92 -4.54 13.31
N ARG A 307 -24.39 -4.64 12.08
CA ARG A 307 -24.40 -3.53 11.11
C ARG A 307 -25.49 -3.61 10.03
N HIS A 308 -26.43 -4.55 10.12
CA HIS A 308 -27.49 -4.75 9.12
C HIS A 308 -28.94 -4.74 9.65
N GLU A 309 -29.17 -4.30 10.90
CA GLU A 309 -30.52 -4.07 11.42
C GLU A 309 -30.68 -2.65 11.98
N GLN A 310 -30.48 -1.62 11.16
CA GLN A 310 -31.09 -0.30 11.40
C GLN A 310 -31.31 0.44 10.08
N VAL A 311 -32.38 0.09 9.35
CA VAL A 311 -33.08 1.02 8.44
C VAL A 311 -34.59 0.75 8.47
N SER A 312 -35.28 1.69 9.12
CA SER A 312 -36.65 2.20 8.89
C SER A 312 -37.86 1.25 8.93
N THR A 313 -38.62 1.34 10.01
CA THR A 313 -40.10 1.48 9.91
C THR A 313 -40.45 2.92 10.31
N THR A 314 -40.73 3.76 9.32
CA THR A 314 -41.39 5.06 9.53
C THR A 314 -42.85 4.90 9.16
N ASP A 315 -43.70 5.35 10.08
CA ASP A 315 -45.14 5.43 10.03
C ASP A 315 -45.67 6.11 8.75
N ASP A 316 -46.77 5.58 8.22
CA ASP A 316 -47.64 6.30 7.29
C ASP A 316 -49.00 6.47 7.97
N ASP A 317 -49.23 7.69 8.44
CA ASP A 317 -50.44 8.16 9.08
C ASP A 317 -51.33 8.77 7.99
N THR A 318 -52.45 8.11 7.65
CA THR A 318 -53.54 8.80 6.96
C THR A 318 -54.90 8.39 7.52
N ALA A 319 -55.47 9.32 8.28
CA ALA A 319 -56.81 9.28 8.83
C ALA A 319 -57.88 9.27 7.73
N THR A 320 -58.96 8.49 7.91
CA THR A 320 -60.31 8.99 7.63
C THR A 320 -61.35 8.24 8.48
N THR A 321 -62.00 9.00 9.34
CA THR A 321 -63.14 8.61 10.19
C THR A 321 -64.43 8.67 9.37
N THR A 322 -65.23 7.60 9.36
CA THR A 322 -66.66 7.67 9.03
C THR A 322 -67.45 6.61 9.81
N ALA A 323 -68.36 7.09 10.66
CA ALA A 323 -69.57 6.41 11.12
C ALA A 323 -70.75 7.24 10.58
N PRO A 324 -71.92 6.67 10.27
CA PRO A 324 -72.72 5.84 11.18
C PRO A 324 -73.03 4.42 10.68
#